data_AF-A0A936JF92-F1
#
_entry.id   AF-A0A936JF92-F1
#
_cell.length_a   1.000
_cell.length_b   1.000
_cell.length_c   1.000
_cell.angle_alpha   90.00
_cell.angle_beta   90.00
_cell.angle_gamma   90.00
#
_symmetry.space_group_name_H-M   'P 1'
#
loop_
_entity.id
_entity.type
_entity.pdbx_description
1 polymer ?
#
loop_
_entity_poly.entity_id
_entity_poly.type
_entity_poly.pdbx_seq_one_letter_code
_entity_poly.pdbx_strand_id
1 'polypeptide(L)' 'MSENQSTNPNDYEILIRRYDNGANYASYCPQLAYMIKGTAHEEVENLMKKHVLEHIAAMTEEKH' A
#
# COMPACT_ATOMS: atom_id res chain seq x y z
N MET A 1 -8.58 12.35 -8.97
CA MET A 1 -8.77 11.58 -7.71
C MET A 1 -7.71 12.10 -6.76
N SER A 2 -8.11 12.59 -5.60
CA SER A 2 -7.19 13.24 -4.67
C SER A 2 -6.34 12.17 -3.98
N GLU A 3 -5.03 12.21 -4.16
CA GLU A 3 -4.09 11.41 -3.36
C GLU A 3 -4.32 11.76 -1.89
N ASN A 4 -4.49 10.74 -1.05
CA ASN A 4 -4.70 10.97 0.38
C ASN A 4 -3.40 11.54 0.96
N GLN A 5 -3.49 12.71 1.58
CA GLN A 5 -2.35 13.42 2.18
C GLN A 5 -2.18 13.15 3.68
N SER A 6 -2.85 12.13 4.21
CA SER A 6 -2.71 11.80 5.62
C SER A 6 -1.29 11.34 5.94
N THR A 7 -0.73 11.84 7.04
CA THR A 7 0.55 11.36 7.58
C THR A 7 0.38 10.24 8.61
N ASN A 8 -0.85 9.82 8.88
CA ASN A 8 -1.12 8.70 9.78
C ASN A 8 -1.16 7.40 8.97
N PRO A 9 -0.26 6.43 9.23
CA PRO A 9 -0.25 5.15 8.50
C PRO A 9 -1.55 4.35 8.66
N ASN A 10 -2.32 4.56 9.74
CA ASN A 10 -3.58 3.86 9.94
C ASN A 10 -4.73 4.38 9.05
N ASP A 11 -4.54 5.52 8.38
CA ASP A 11 -5.55 6.07 7.46
C ASP A 11 -5.47 5.42 6.07
N TYR A 12 -4.44 4.60 5.84
CA TYR A 12 -4.22 3.85 4.62
C TYR A 12 -4.73 2.43 4.77
N GLU A 13 -5.70 2.08 3.94
CA GLU A 13 -6.23 0.73 3.89
C GLU A 13 -5.37 -0.15 2.97
N ILE A 14 -5.09 -1.37 3.43
CA ILE A 14 -4.36 -2.38 2.69
C ILE A 14 -5.31 -3.53 2.38
N LEU A 15 -5.81 -3.57 1.15
CA LEU A 15 -6.76 -4.59 0.70
C LEU A 15 -6.01 -5.71 0.00
N ILE A 16 -5.92 -6.88 0.64
CA ILE A 16 -5.24 -8.04 0.06
C ILE A 16 -6.28 -9.02 -0.48
N ARG A 17 -6.12 -9.41 -1.75
CA ARG A 17 -6.94 -10.43 -2.39
C ARG A 17 -6.06 -11.50 -3.04
N ARG A 18 -6.50 -12.74 -2.96
CA ARG A 18 -6.00 -13.81 -3.83
C ARG A 18 -6.79 -13.77 -5.13
N TYR A 19 -6.10 -13.76 -6.27
CA TYR A 19 -6.76 -13.55 -7.57
C TYR A 19 -6.61 -14.70 -8.56
N ASP A 20 -6.01 -15.81 -8.13
CA ASP A 20 -5.80 -16.99 -8.94
C ASP A 20 -5.91 -18.26 -8.08
N ASN A 21 -6.16 -19.39 -8.72
CA ASN A 21 -6.12 -20.72 -8.10
C ASN A 21 -4.69 -21.09 -7.66
N GLY A 22 -3.66 -20.37 -8.12
CA GLY A 22 -2.28 -20.43 -7.63
C GLY A 22 -2.02 -19.65 -6.32
N ALA A 23 -0.75 -19.47 -5.95
CA ALA A 23 -0.33 -18.70 -4.78
C ALA A 23 -0.27 -17.18 -5.03
N ASN A 24 -1.02 -16.64 -6.00
CA ASN A 24 -0.89 -15.25 -6.39
C ASN A 24 -1.75 -14.32 -5.52
N TYR A 25 -1.11 -13.33 -4.90
CA TYR A 25 -1.74 -12.32 -4.06
C TYR A 25 -1.57 -10.93 -4.67
N ALA A 26 -2.58 -10.09 -4.51
CA ALA A 26 -2.52 -8.68 -4.86
C ALA A 26 -2.92 -7.85 -3.64
N SER A 27 -2.12 -6.84 -3.33
CA SER A 27 -2.40 -5.82 -2.32
C SER A 27 -2.76 -4.52 -3.03
N TYR A 28 -3.84 -3.87 -2.62
CA TYR A 28 -4.32 -2.62 -3.19
C TYR A 28 -4.56 -1.58 -2.09
N CYS A 29 -4.04 -0.37 -2.29
CA CYS A 29 -4.30 0.78 -1.43
C CYS A 29 -5.13 1.81 -2.21
N PRO A 30 -6.44 1.96 -1.92
CA PRO A 30 -7.30 2.89 -2.64
C PRO A 30 -6.90 4.36 -2.48
N GLN A 31 -6.35 4.71 -1.32
CA GLN A 31 -5.89 6.05 -0.94
C GLN A 31 -4.73 6.53 -1.83
N LEU A 32 -3.86 5.60 -2.23
CA LEU A 32 -2.72 5.84 -3.11
C LEU A 32 -3.02 5.44 -4.58
N ALA A 33 -4.21 4.90 -4.85
CA ALA A 33 -4.56 4.24 -6.11
C ALA A 33 -3.47 3.26 -6.61
N TYR A 34 -2.80 2.57 -5.67
CA TYR A 34 -1.60 1.78 -5.94
C TYR A 34 -1.85 0.28 -5.69
N MET A 35 -1.29 -0.58 -6.56
CA MET A 35 -1.45 -2.03 -6.49
C MET A 35 -0.10 -2.74 -6.57
N ILE A 36 0.12 -3.69 -5.65
CA ILE A 36 1.27 -4.59 -5.63
C ILE A 36 0.78 -6.01 -5.87
N LYS A 37 1.51 -6.79 -6.68
CA LYS A 37 1.24 -8.22 -6.89
C LYS A 37 2.44 -9.03 -6.40
N GLY A 38 2.19 -10.20 -5.84
CA GLY A 38 3.21 -11.10 -5.32
C GLY A 38 2.70 -12.52 -5.19
N THR A 39 3.51 -13.38 -4.58
CA THR A 39 3.25 -14.83 -4.49
C THR A 39 3.02 -15.30 -3.06
N ALA A 40 3.12 -14.39 -2.09
CA ALA A 40 2.75 -14.64 -0.70
C ALA A 40 1.90 -13.49 -0.14
N HIS A 41 1.00 -13.83 0.79
CA HIS A 41 0.15 -12.86 1.48
C HIS A 41 1.00 -11.84 2.26
N GLU A 42 1.91 -12.35 3.09
CA GLU A 42 2.78 -11.54 3.94
C GLU A 42 3.74 -10.65 3.12
N GLU A 43 4.20 -11.15 1.96
CA GLU A 43 5.03 -10.39 1.02
C GLU A 43 4.29 -9.13 0.54
N VAL A 44 3.08 -9.30 -0.02
CA VAL A 44 2.33 -8.16 -0.57
C VAL A 44 1.82 -7.22 0.52
N GLU A 45 1.58 -7.73 1.74
CA GLU A 45 1.25 -6.92 2.90
C GLU A 45 2.42 -6.02 3.30
N ASN A 46 3.60 -6.61 3.52
CA ASN A 46 4.79 -5.89 3.96
C ASN A 46 5.26 -4.87 2.91
N LEU A 47 5.20 -5.22 1.63
CA LEU A 47 5.51 -4.30 0.54
C LEU A 47 4.57 -3.09 0.52
N MET A 48 3.27 -3.29 0.73
CA MET A 48 2.31 -2.18 0.74
C MET A 48 2.49 -1.31 1.98
N LYS A 49 2.71 -1.91 3.17
CA LYS A 49 3.03 -1.16 4.40
C LYS A 49 4.28 -0.30 4.22
N LYS A 50 5.33 -0.86 3.62
CA LYS A 50 6.56 -0.11 3.32
C LYS A 50 6.29 1.05 2.37
N HIS A 51 5.52 0.84 1.32
CA HIS A 51 5.19 1.90 0.36
C HIS A 51 4.40 3.05 0.99
N VAL A 52 3.43 2.74 1.87
CA VAL A 52 2.69 3.74 2.65
C VAL A 52 3.63 4.55 3.54
N LEU A 53 4.54 3.90 4.25
CA LEU A 53 5.51 4.57 5.12
C LEU A 53 6.46 5.48 4.33
N GLU A 54 6.95 5.01 3.17
CA GLU A 54 7.78 5.80 2.27
C GLU A 54 7.02 7.03 1.73
N HIS A 55 5.73 6.88 1.39
CA HIS A 55 4.89 7.99 0.98
C HIS A 55 4.74 9.04 2.09
N ILE A 56 4.42 8.62 3.32
CA ILE A 56 4.30 9.51 4.48
C ILE A 56 5.63 10.22 4.77
N ALA A 57 6.74 9.51 4.66
CA ALA A 57 8.08 10.08 4.88
C ALA A 57 8.38 11.15 3.82
N ALA A 58 8.18 10.84 2.54
CA ALA A 58 8.38 11.80 1.44
C ALA A 58 7.52 13.06 1.62
N MET A 59 6.26 12.89 2.01
CA MET A 59 5.37 14.01 2.32
C MET A 59 5.82 14.87 3.52
N THR A 60 6.46 14.25 4.51
CA THR A 60 6.98 14.95 5.68
C THR A 60 8.23 15.74 5.31
N GLU A 61 9.07 15.20 4.43
CA GLU A 61 10.25 15.88 3.89
C GLU A 61 9.91 17.02 2.93
N GLU A 62 8.89 16.88 2.08
CA GLU A 62 8.43 17.95 1.17
C GLU A 62 7.80 19.16 1.89
N LYS A 63 7.40 18.99 3.15
CA LYS A 63 6.85 20.08 3.98
C LYS A 63 7.92 20.87 4.75
N HIS A 64 9.19 20.56 4.57
CA HIS A 64 10.32 21.27 5.17
C HIS A 64 11.03 22.18 4.17
#